data_AF-A0A496VHJ4-F1
#
_entry.id   AF-A0A496VHJ4-F1
#
_cell.length_a   1.000
_cell.length_b   1.000
_cell.length_c   1.000
_cell.angle_alpha   90.00
_cell.angle_beta   90.00
_cell.angle_gamma   90.00
#
_symmetry.space_group_name_H-M   'P 1'
#
loop_
_entity.id
_entity.type
_entity.pdbx_description
1 polymer ?
#
loop_
_entity_poly.entity_id
_entity_poly.type
_entity_poly.pdbx_seq_one_letter_code
_entity_poly.pdbx_strand_id
1 'polypeptide(L)'
;MVAQGSLKKILKAPESVTGQFLSQQRCIVIPKKRQPIDNKQVLKLQGATAHNLKSITLTLPLGLMTCITGVSGSGKSTLINDTLYPIAANQLNRANLDTTPYQAITGLELLDKVVDIDQSPIGRTPRSNPATYTGVFSPIRELFAATPESRSRGYKPGQFSFNVKGGRCEACQGDGVIKVEGILLRLALQNRLRGRRNLIQGNFYSYRW
;
A
#
# COMPACT_ATOMS: atom_id res chain seq x y z
N MET A 1 -11.85 -1.00 25.42
CA MET A 1 -10.58 -0.34 25.79
C MET A 1 -9.71 -1.39 26.47
N VAL A 2 -8.53 -1.71 25.92
CA VAL A 2 -7.71 -2.87 26.36
C VAL A 2 -6.87 -2.55 27.60
N ALA A 3 -6.23 -1.38 27.67
CA ALA A 3 -5.52 -0.91 28.86
C ALA A 3 -5.43 0.63 28.86
N GLN A 4 -5.36 1.26 30.03
CA GLN A 4 -5.18 2.71 30.19
C GLN A 4 -4.38 3.06 31.46
N GLY A 5 -3.74 4.22 31.47
CA GLY A 5 -3.02 4.77 32.63
C GLY A 5 -1.52 4.91 32.42
N SER A 6 -0.77 4.95 33.52
CA SER A 6 0.69 5.11 33.47
C SER A 6 1.37 3.92 32.80
N LEU A 7 2.60 4.11 32.31
CA LEU A 7 3.41 3.04 31.73
C LEU A 7 3.48 1.81 32.64
N LYS A 8 3.65 2.01 33.97
CA LYS A 8 3.66 0.91 34.96
C LYS A 8 2.36 0.09 34.95
N LYS A 9 1.20 0.73 34.75
CA LYS A 9 -0.08 0.03 34.63
C LYS A 9 -0.16 -0.72 33.30
N ILE A 10 0.26 -0.10 32.20
CA ILE A 10 0.27 -0.73 30.87
C ILE A 10 1.19 -1.96 30.82
N LEU A 11 2.35 -1.92 31.46
CA LEU A 11 3.30 -3.05 31.51
C LEU A 11 2.76 -4.24 32.34
N LYS A 12 1.89 -3.98 33.32
CA LYS A 12 1.28 -5.01 34.19
C LYS A 12 -0.04 -5.55 33.64
N ALA A 13 -0.58 -4.97 32.58
CA ALA A 13 -1.84 -5.37 31.96
C ALA A 13 -1.64 -6.60 31.06
N PRO A 14 -1.97 -7.84 31.49
CA PRO A 14 -1.70 -9.04 30.72
C PRO A 14 -2.48 -9.10 29.41
N GLU A 15 -3.62 -8.43 29.30
CA GLU A 15 -4.42 -8.32 28.07
C GLU A 15 -3.83 -7.37 27.02
N SER A 16 -2.87 -6.52 27.40
CA SER A 16 -2.29 -5.51 26.52
C SER A 16 -1.15 -6.10 25.68
N VAL A 17 -1.40 -6.37 24.40
CA VAL A 17 -0.35 -6.78 23.45
C VAL A 17 0.81 -5.77 23.43
N THR A 18 0.51 -4.47 23.42
CA THR A 18 1.52 -3.41 23.52
C THR A 18 2.32 -3.52 24.83
N GLY A 19 1.64 -3.76 25.96
CA GLY A 19 2.28 -3.97 27.26
C GLY A 19 3.21 -5.18 27.28
N GLN A 20 2.84 -6.27 26.62
CA GLN A 20 3.65 -7.48 26.48
C GLN A 20 4.91 -7.25 25.64
N PHE A 21 4.84 -6.46 24.55
CA PHE A 21 6.03 -6.10 23.78
C PHE A 21 6.94 -5.13 24.54
N LEU A 22 6.37 -4.13 25.23
CA LEU A 22 7.14 -3.17 26.03
C LEU A 22 7.83 -3.83 27.24
N SER A 23 7.18 -4.83 27.84
CA SER A 23 7.75 -5.63 28.94
C SER A 23 8.62 -6.80 28.46
N GLN A 24 8.82 -6.94 27.15
CA GLN A 24 9.61 -8.02 26.52
C GLN A 24 9.07 -9.44 26.74
N GLN A 25 7.84 -9.60 27.24
CA GLN A 25 7.14 -10.88 27.26
C GLN A 25 6.89 -11.39 25.83
N ARG A 26 6.73 -10.48 24.87
CA ARG A 26 6.76 -10.74 23.43
C ARG A 26 7.91 -9.95 22.81
N CYS A 27 8.57 -10.52 21.82
CA CYS A 27 9.64 -9.86 21.07
C CYS A 27 9.64 -10.28 19.60
N ILE A 28 10.25 -9.46 18.75
CA ILE A 28 10.52 -9.82 17.36
C ILE A 28 11.83 -10.62 17.35
N VAL A 29 11.74 -11.89 16.96
CA VAL A 29 12.90 -12.79 16.95
C VAL A 29 13.90 -12.37 15.87
N ILE A 30 15.16 -12.19 16.26
CA ILE A 30 16.25 -11.93 15.34
C ILE A 30 16.74 -13.26 14.78
N PRO A 31 16.80 -13.46 13.44
CA PRO A 31 17.33 -14.67 12.85
C PRO A 31 18.77 -14.93 13.28
N LYS A 32 19.06 -16.15 13.80
CA LYS A 32 20.41 -16.55 14.24
C LYS A 32 21.42 -16.67 13.10
N LYS A 33 20.94 -16.94 11.89
CA LYS A 33 21.74 -17.05 10.66
C LYS A 33 21.16 -16.11 9.61
N ARG A 34 22.03 -15.46 8.85
CA ARG A 34 21.68 -14.66 7.67
C ARG A 34 22.18 -15.38 6.42
N GLN A 35 21.43 -15.28 5.33
CA GLN A 35 21.89 -15.79 4.04
C GLN A 35 23.10 -14.97 3.59
N PRO A 36 24.19 -15.61 3.14
CA PRO A 36 25.35 -14.90 2.63
C PRO A 36 25.03 -14.22 1.30
N ILE A 37 25.80 -13.17 0.98
CA ILE A 37 25.71 -12.49 -0.31
C ILE A 37 26.30 -13.39 -1.39
N ASP A 38 25.55 -13.57 -2.48
CA ASP A 38 26.08 -14.13 -3.72
C ASP A 38 26.53 -12.98 -4.63
N ASN A 39 27.86 -12.84 -4.80
CA ASN A 39 28.45 -11.78 -5.63
C ASN A 39 28.08 -11.88 -7.11
N LYS A 40 27.54 -13.01 -7.58
CA LYS A 40 27.02 -13.17 -8.95
C LYS A 40 25.61 -12.61 -9.12
N GLN A 41 24.89 -12.39 -8.01
CA GLN A 41 23.49 -11.96 -8.01
C GLN A 41 23.38 -10.57 -7.38
N VAL A 42 23.86 -9.56 -8.12
CA VAL A 42 23.97 -8.19 -7.61
C VAL A 42 23.45 -7.21 -8.66
N LEU A 43 22.57 -6.30 -8.23
CA LEU A 43 22.20 -5.10 -8.97
C LEU A 43 23.09 -3.95 -8.52
N LYS A 44 23.65 -3.21 -9.48
CA LYS A 44 24.51 -2.05 -9.20
C LYS A 44 24.00 -0.82 -9.94
N LEU A 45 23.65 0.23 -9.21
CA LEU A 45 23.33 1.56 -9.73
C LEU A 45 24.52 2.48 -9.42
N GLN A 46 25.08 3.14 -10.43
CA GLN A 46 26.26 3.98 -10.30
C GLN A 46 25.93 5.45 -10.58
N GLY A 47 26.51 6.33 -9.77
CA GLY A 47 26.50 7.77 -10.01
C GLY A 47 25.14 8.44 -9.97
N ALA A 48 24.24 8.01 -9.08
CA ALA A 48 22.94 8.66 -8.87
C ALA A 48 23.13 10.06 -8.26
N THR A 49 22.58 11.10 -8.91
CA THR A 49 22.76 12.51 -8.53
C THR A 49 21.46 13.30 -8.33
N ALA A 50 20.32 12.61 -8.29
CA ALA A 50 19.02 13.24 -8.05
C ALA A 50 18.98 14.00 -6.70
N HIS A 51 18.40 15.21 -6.70
CA HIS A 51 18.25 16.07 -5.53
C HIS A 51 19.56 16.27 -4.74
N ASN A 52 19.65 15.72 -3.53
CA ASN A 52 20.81 15.85 -2.65
C ASN A 52 21.77 14.66 -2.71
N LEU A 53 21.58 13.72 -3.66
CA LEU A 53 22.49 12.60 -3.86
C LEU A 53 23.82 13.08 -4.44
N LYS A 54 24.91 12.67 -3.82
CA LYS A 54 26.28 13.08 -4.19
C LYS A 54 26.97 11.99 -5.01
N SER A 55 26.47 11.70 -6.21
CA SER A 55 27.00 10.66 -7.11
C SER A 55 27.10 9.28 -6.43
N ILE A 56 25.98 8.85 -5.84
CA ILE A 56 25.93 7.63 -5.01
C ILE A 56 26.01 6.39 -5.90
N THR A 57 26.82 5.41 -5.48
CA THR A 57 26.78 4.04 -6.01
C THR A 57 26.07 3.13 -5.03
N LEU A 58 24.97 2.52 -5.47
CA LEU A 58 24.20 1.54 -4.72
C LEU A 58 24.48 0.14 -5.28
N THR A 59 24.78 -0.81 -4.38
CA THR A 59 24.97 -2.22 -4.71
C THR A 59 23.96 -3.03 -3.89
N LEU A 60 23.02 -3.69 -4.55
CA LEU A 60 21.95 -4.48 -3.95
C LEU A 60 22.17 -5.97 -4.23
N PRO A 61 22.37 -6.81 -3.21
CA PRO A 61 22.34 -8.25 -3.40
C PRO A 61 20.91 -8.71 -3.67
N LEU A 62 20.73 -9.49 -4.74
CA LEU A 62 19.44 -10.07 -5.11
C LEU A 62 19.16 -11.33 -4.29
N GLY A 63 17.88 -11.68 -4.16
CA GLY A 63 17.45 -12.84 -3.37
C GLY A 63 17.53 -12.65 -1.84
N LEU A 64 17.92 -11.46 -1.36
CA LEU A 64 18.04 -11.14 0.06
C LEU A 64 17.06 -10.05 0.51
N MET A 65 16.65 -10.10 1.77
CA MET A 65 15.94 -8.98 2.41
C MET A 65 16.92 -7.83 2.69
N THR A 66 16.89 -6.82 1.82
CA THR A 66 17.75 -5.63 1.94
C THR A 66 17.00 -4.45 2.53
N CYS A 67 17.54 -3.85 3.60
CA CYS A 67 16.98 -2.66 4.23
C CYS A 67 17.82 -1.43 3.89
N ILE A 68 17.18 -0.41 3.30
CA ILE A 68 17.80 0.91 3.08
C ILE A 68 17.45 1.81 4.25
N THR A 69 18.45 2.19 5.04
CA THR A 69 18.27 2.94 6.29
C THR A 69 19.02 4.29 6.24
N GLY A 70 18.71 5.17 7.19
CA GLY A 70 19.26 6.53 7.26
C GLY A 70 18.25 7.54 7.80
N VAL A 71 18.74 8.68 8.28
CA VAL A 71 17.92 9.75 8.87
C VAL A 71 16.94 10.37 7.86
N SER A 72 15.89 11.05 8.35
CA SER A 72 14.99 11.80 7.48
C SER A 72 15.78 12.83 6.64
N GLY A 73 15.45 12.97 5.35
CA GLY A 73 16.16 13.85 4.42
C GLY A 73 17.49 13.30 3.87
N SER A 74 17.94 12.11 4.26
CA SER A 74 19.20 11.53 3.77
C SER A 74 19.19 11.09 2.30
N GLY A 75 18.08 11.24 1.58
CA GLY A 75 17.94 10.86 0.17
C GLY A 75 17.51 9.40 -0.11
N LYS A 76 17.04 8.64 0.89
CA LYS A 76 16.60 7.23 0.69
C LYS A 76 15.50 7.10 -0.35
N SER A 77 14.42 7.87 -0.20
CA SER A 77 13.28 7.86 -1.12
C SER A 77 13.72 8.33 -2.51
N THR A 78 14.58 9.33 -2.59
CA THR A 78 15.18 9.76 -3.85
C THR A 78 15.98 8.65 -4.53
N LEU A 79 16.83 7.95 -3.79
CA LEU A 79 17.65 6.87 -4.34
C LEU A 79 16.80 5.67 -4.80
N ILE A 80 15.80 5.27 -4.03
CA ILE A 80 15.02 4.05 -4.29
C ILE A 80 13.79 4.34 -5.15
N ASN A 81 12.95 5.28 -4.73
CA ASN A 81 11.64 5.52 -5.34
C ASN A 81 11.74 6.46 -6.55
N ASP A 82 12.60 7.48 -6.50
CA ASP A 82 12.68 8.49 -7.57
C ASP A 82 13.77 8.14 -8.60
N THR A 83 14.77 7.32 -8.23
CA THR A 83 15.88 6.93 -9.11
C THR A 83 15.78 5.46 -9.53
N LEU A 84 15.99 4.52 -8.60
CA LEU A 84 16.11 3.09 -8.95
C LEU A 84 14.81 2.52 -9.53
N TYR A 85 13.67 2.80 -8.92
CA TYR A 85 12.39 2.24 -9.34
C TYR A 85 11.97 2.67 -10.76
N PRO A 86 11.98 3.97 -11.15
CA PRO A 86 11.66 4.38 -12.51
C PRO A 86 12.58 3.74 -13.56
N ILE A 87 13.88 3.65 -13.28
CA ILE A 87 14.85 2.98 -14.16
C ILE A 87 14.46 1.50 -14.35
N ALA A 88 14.26 0.78 -13.24
CA ALA A 88 13.90 -0.63 -13.27
C ALA A 88 12.52 -0.87 -13.91
N ALA A 89 11.53 -0.02 -13.65
CA ALA A 89 10.17 -0.14 -14.18
C ALA A 89 10.12 0.12 -15.68
N ASN A 90 10.89 1.09 -16.19
CA ASN A 90 11.00 1.34 -17.62
C ASN A 90 11.64 0.14 -18.33
N GLN A 91 12.71 -0.43 -17.79
CA GLN A 91 13.43 -1.54 -18.41
C GLN A 91 12.69 -2.89 -18.30
N LEU A 92 12.16 -3.23 -17.12
CA LEU A 92 11.56 -4.54 -16.85
C LEU A 92 10.06 -4.57 -17.13
N ASN A 93 9.34 -3.51 -16.78
CA ASN A 93 7.88 -3.46 -16.89
C ASN A 93 7.39 -2.72 -18.15
N ARG A 94 8.31 -2.15 -18.95
CA ARG A 94 7.99 -1.25 -20.08
C ARG A 94 7.13 -0.06 -19.66
N ALA A 95 7.39 0.46 -18.45
CA ALA A 95 6.77 1.69 -17.99
C ALA A 95 7.30 2.90 -18.78
N ASN A 96 6.64 4.05 -18.61
CA ASN A 96 7.05 5.33 -19.18
C ASN A 96 7.14 6.37 -18.06
N LEU A 97 8.05 6.13 -17.11
CA LEU A 97 8.31 7.00 -15.97
C LEU A 97 9.52 7.89 -16.25
N ASP A 98 9.49 9.12 -15.74
CA ASP A 98 10.65 10.00 -15.81
C ASP A 98 11.80 9.45 -14.97
N THR A 99 12.99 9.37 -15.54
CA THR A 99 14.20 8.93 -14.84
C THR A 99 15.06 10.11 -14.45
N THR A 100 15.59 10.09 -13.23
CA THR A 100 16.59 11.06 -12.78
C THR A 100 18.01 10.71 -13.26
N PRO A 101 18.98 11.64 -13.27
CA PRO A 101 20.33 11.35 -13.73
C PRO A 101 21.07 10.27 -12.92
N TYR A 102 21.73 9.35 -13.64
CA TYR A 102 22.62 8.31 -13.13
C TYR A 102 23.69 8.00 -14.20
N GLN A 103 24.78 7.32 -13.85
CA GLN A 103 25.86 6.97 -14.79
C GLN A 103 25.63 5.63 -15.49
N ALA A 104 25.34 4.58 -14.71
CA ALA A 104 25.14 3.24 -15.25
C ALA A 104 24.31 2.38 -14.29
N ILE A 105 23.65 1.37 -14.82
CA ILE A 105 22.99 0.31 -14.04
C ILE A 105 23.31 -1.06 -14.64
N THR A 106 23.62 -2.03 -13.80
CA THR A 106 23.89 -3.43 -14.20
C THR A 106 23.15 -4.40 -13.28
N GLY A 107 22.92 -5.64 -13.73
CA GLY A 107 22.22 -6.66 -12.95
C GLY A 107 20.70 -6.58 -13.01
N LEU A 108 20.14 -5.70 -13.85
CA LEU A 108 18.69 -5.68 -14.12
C LEU A 108 18.26 -6.88 -14.95
N GLU A 109 19.15 -7.39 -15.80
CA GLU A 109 18.98 -8.62 -16.59
C GLU A 109 18.76 -9.89 -15.74
N LEU A 110 19.04 -9.83 -14.43
CA LEU A 110 18.79 -10.91 -13.48
C LEU A 110 17.37 -10.90 -12.91
N LEU A 111 16.53 -9.94 -13.32
CA LEU A 111 15.20 -9.71 -12.79
C LEU A 111 14.16 -9.70 -13.92
N ASP A 112 13.00 -10.29 -13.68
CA ASP A 112 11.89 -10.30 -14.67
C ASP A 112 10.97 -9.09 -14.54
N LYS A 113 10.79 -8.57 -13.31
CA LYS A 113 9.83 -7.53 -12.99
C LYS A 113 10.26 -6.77 -11.74
N VAL A 114 9.89 -5.49 -11.66
CA VAL A 114 9.92 -4.71 -10.41
C VAL A 114 8.50 -4.40 -9.94
N VAL A 115 8.27 -4.45 -8.63
CA VAL A 115 7.00 -4.09 -8.02
C VAL A 115 7.27 -3.11 -6.89
N ASP A 116 6.67 -1.93 -6.97
CA ASP A 116 6.61 -0.99 -5.86
C ASP A 116 5.33 -1.23 -5.05
N ILE A 117 5.48 -1.35 -3.73
CA ILE A 117 4.37 -1.49 -2.79
C ILE A 117 4.42 -0.27 -1.88
N ASP A 118 3.53 0.69 -2.17
CA ASP A 118 3.52 1.99 -1.53
C ASP A 118 2.41 2.13 -0.46
N GLN A 119 2.27 3.36 0.05
CA GLN A 119 1.22 3.73 1.01
C GLN A 119 0.06 4.47 0.34
N SER A 120 -0.04 4.42 -0.99
CA SER A 120 -1.16 5.01 -1.69
C SER A 120 -2.45 4.26 -1.35
N PRO A 121 -3.61 4.94 -1.28
CA PRO A 121 -4.87 4.25 -1.04
C PRO A 121 -5.13 3.21 -2.13
N ILE A 122 -5.53 2.00 -1.71
CA ILE A 122 -5.88 0.86 -2.59
C ILE A 122 -6.81 1.27 -3.75
N GLY A 123 -7.74 2.19 -3.47
CA GLY A 123 -8.50 2.88 -4.49
C GLY A 123 -9.15 4.14 -3.94
N ARG A 124 -9.64 4.97 -4.84
CA ARG A 124 -10.29 6.26 -4.51
C ARG A 124 -11.81 6.16 -4.44
N THR A 125 -12.37 4.96 -4.59
CA THR A 125 -13.82 4.72 -4.66
C THR A 125 -14.25 3.72 -3.57
N PRO A 126 -15.51 3.79 -3.09
CA PRO A 126 -16.06 2.80 -2.15
C PRO A 126 -16.06 1.36 -2.69
N ARG A 127 -15.89 1.19 -4.01
CA ARG A 127 -15.84 -0.11 -4.71
C ARG A 127 -14.51 -0.84 -4.56
N SER A 128 -13.48 -0.13 -4.10
CA SER A 128 -12.15 -0.69 -3.86
C SER A 128 -12.07 -1.16 -2.42
N ASN A 129 -11.95 -2.47 -2.22
CA ASN A 129 -11.88 -3.09 -0.91
C ASN A 129 -10.88 -4.27 -0.97
N PRO A 130 -10.51 -4.88 0.17
CA PRO A 130 -9.55 -5.97 0.19
C PRO A 130 -9.93 -7.15 -0.73
N ALA A 131 -11.23 -7.43 -0.88
CA ALA A 131 -11.68 -8.53 -1.72
C ALA A 131 -11.53 -8.26 -3.22
N THR A 132 -11.76 -7.01 -3.66
CA THR A 132 -11.55 -6.62 -5.06
C THR A 132 -10.08 -6.46 -5.40
N TYR A 133 -9.28 -5.93 -4.47
CA TYR A 133 -7.84 -5.72 -4.71
C TYR A 133 -7.05 -7.02 -4.77
N THR A 134 -7.34 -7.97 -3.89
CA THR A 134 -6.69 -9.29 -3.90
C THR A 134 -7.22 -10.23 -4.99
N GLY A 135 -8.32 -9.85 -5.68
CA GLY A 135 -8.98 -10.66 -6.69
C GLY A 135 -9.89 -11.77 -6.14
N VAL A 136 -9.93 -11.99 -4.81
CA VAL A 136 -10.76 -13.04 -4.19
C VAL A 136 -12.25 -12.83 -4.39
N PHE A 137 -12.69 -11.61 -4.71
CA PHE A 137 -14.11 -11.37 -5.01
C PHE A 137 -14.60 -12.13 -6.25
N SER A 138 -13.73 -12.43 -7.21
CA SER A 138 -14.11 -13.20 -8.41
C SER A 138 -14.52 -14.64 -8.09
N PRO A 139 -13.70 -15.47 -7.43
CA PRO A 139 -14.11 -16.82 -7.06
C PRO A 139 -15.31 -16.84 -6.11
N ILE A 140 -15.46 -15.84 -5.24
CA ILE A 140 -16.68 -15.70 -4.42
C ILE A 140 -17.92 -15.58 -5.32
N ARG A 141 -17.90 -14.71 -6.33
CA ARG A 141 -19.03 -14.56 -7.26
C ARG A 141 -19.33 -15.82 -8.06
N GLU A 142 -18.29 -16.57 -8.43
CA GLU A 142 -18.43 -17.86 -9.12
C GLU A 142 -19.10 -18.90 -8.22
N LEU A 143 -18.70 -18.98 -6.95
CA LEU A 143 -19.33 -19.86 -5.96
C LEU A 143 -20.81 -19.53 -5.75
N PHE A 144 -21.17 -18.25 -5.65
CA PHE A 144 -22.56 -17.84 -5.53
C PHE A 144 -23.38 -18.22 -6.77
N ALA A 145 -22.84 -17.98 -7.97
CA ALA A 145 -23.50 -18.37 -9.22
C ALA A 145 -23.67 -19.89 -9.38
N ALA A 146 -22.82 -20.70 -8.74
CA ALA A 146 -22.90 -22.17 -8.78
C ALA A 146 -23.99 -22.77 -7.86
N THR A 147 -24.59 -21.99 -6.96
CA THR A 147 -25.66 -22.48 -6.06
C THR A 147 -26.89 -22.96 -6.84
N PRO A 148 -27.65 -23.97 -6.34
CA PRO A 148 -28.84 -24.47 -7.04
C PRO A 148 -29.86 -23.37 -7.33
N GLU A 149 -30.09 -22.47 -6.37
CA GLU A 149 -31.01 -21.33 -6.51
C GLU A 149 -30.56 -20.34 -7.58
N SER A 150 -29.25 -20.09 -7.70
CA SER A 150 -28.72 -19.20 -8.73
C SER A 150 -28.83 -19.83 -10.11
N ARG A 151 -28.59 -21.14 -10.21
CA ARG A 151 -28.75 -21.90 -11.46
C ARG A 151 -30.19 -21.95 -11.93
N SER A 152 -31.16 -22.20 -11.03
CA SER A 152 -32.59 -22.23 -11.39
C SER A 152 -33.08 -20.87 -11.89
N ARG A 153 -32.51 -19.76 -11.39
CA ARG A 153 -32.83 -18.39 -11.79
C ARG A 153 -31.95 -17.84 -12.93
N GLY A 154 -31.01 -18.63 -13.46
CA GLY A 154 -30.09 -18.21 -14.53
C GLY A 154 -29.07 -17.13 -14.13
N TYR A 155 -28.80 -16.96 -12.83
CA TYR A 155 -27.85 -15.98 -12.33
C TYR A 155 -26.41 -16.36 -12.65
N LYS A 156 -25.70 -15.44 -13.32
CA LYS A 156 -24.28 -15.55 -13.64
C LYS A 156 -23.42 -14.80 -12.60
N PRO A 157 -22.08 -14.95 -12.58
CA PRO A 157 -21.22 -14.21 -11.65
C PRO A 157 -21.36 -12.69 -11.72
N GLY A 158 -21.87 -12.15 -12.83
CA GLY A 158 -22.20 -10.73 -12.98
C GLY A 158 -23.35 -10.26 -12.08
N GLN A 159 -24.31 -11.14 -11.77
CA GLN A 159 -25.42 -10.84 -10.85
C GLN A 159 -24.91 -10.54 -9.43
N PHE A 160 -23.79 -11.14 -9.03
CA PHE A 160 -23.17 -10.94 -7.72
C PHE A 160 -22.10 -9.84 -7.73
N SER A 161 -22.04 -9.03 -8.80
CA SER A 161 -21.10 -7.93 -8.92
C SER A 161 -21.77 -6.60 -8.63
N PHE A 162 -21.24 -5.85 -7.67
CA PHE A 162 -21.67 -4.46 -7.43
C PHE A 162 -21.20 -3.49 -8.54
N ASN A 163 -20.29 -3.90 -9.43
CA ASN A 163 -19.77 -3.06 -10.52
C ASN A 163 -20.63 -3.09 -11.79
N VAL A 164 -21.52 -4.08 -11.93
CA VAL A 164 -22.27 -4.34 -13.18
C VAL A 164 -23.77 -4.19 -12.92
N LYS A 165 -24.51 -3.65 -13.90
CA LYS A 165 -25.98 -3.61 -13.86
C LYS A 165 -26.55 -5.03 -13.86
N GLY A 166 -27.61 -5.26 -13.09
CA GLY A 166 -28.29 -6.56 -13.01
C GLY A 166 -28.61 -6.96 -11.57
N GLY A 167 -27.58 -7.11 -10.72
CA GLY A 167 -27.77 -7.48 -9.31
C GLY A 167 -27.23 -6.50 -8.28
N ARG A 168 -26.67 -5.37 -8.73
CA ARG A 168 -26.33 -4.25 -7.83
C ARG A 168 -27.58 -3.44 -7.47
N CYS A 169 -27.50 -2.69 -6.38
CA CYS A 169 -28.51 -1.68 -6.05
C CYS A 169 -28.40 -0.50 -7.03
N GLU A 170 -29.47 -0.20 -7.79
CA GLU A 170 -29.49 0.91 -8.74
C GLU A 170 -29.64 2.28 -8.06
N ALA A 171 -30.18 2.35 -6.84
CA ALA A 171 -30.30 3.62 -6.11
C ALA A 171 -28.93 4.23 -5.76
N CYS A 172 -27.97 3.39 -5.31
CA CYS A 172 -26.59 3.81 -5.04
C CYS A 172 -25.61 3.36 -6.14
N GLN A 173 -26.11 2.83 -7.25
CA GLN A 173 -25.32 2.32 -8.38
C GLN A 173 -24.22 1.32 -7.98
N GLY A 174 -24.45 0.56 -6.90
CA GLY A 174 -23.52 -0.42 -6.35
C GLY A 174 -22.51 0.11 -5.32
N ASP A 175 -22.55 1.40 -4.97
CA ASP A 175 -21.60 1.99 -4.01
C ASP A 175 -21.90 1.62 -2.55
N GLY A 176 -23.14 1.18 -2.26
CA GLY A 176 -23.60 0.90 -0.89
C GLY A 176 -23.77 2.15 -0.01
N VAL A 177 -23.33 3.31 -0.50
CA VAL A 177 -23.45 4.63 0.15
C VAL A 177 -23.80 5.68 -0.91
N ILE A 178 -24.44 6.76 -0.50
CA ILE A 178 -24.70 7.92 -1.37
C ILE A 178 -23.83 9.08 -0.88
N LYS A 179 -22.96 9.59 -1.74
CA LYS A 179 -22.16 10.78 -1.44
C LYS A 179 -23.09 12.01 -1.50
N VAL A 180 -23.23 12.70 -0.38
CA VAL A 180 -23.96 13.98 -0.31
C VAL A 180 -22.93 15.09 -0.18
N GLU A 181 -22.89 16.00 -1.14
CA GLU A 181 -21.99 17.16 -1.07
C GLU A 181 -22.61 18.29 -0.24
N GLY A 182 -21.96 18.63 0.87
CA GLY A 182 -22.34 19.76 1.73
C GLY A 182 -21.33 20.91 1.61
N ILE A 183 -21.71 22.00 0.96
CA ILE A 183 -20.86 23.19 0.75
C ILE A 183 -20.51 23.87 2.09
N LEU A 184 -21.44 23.92 3.04
CA LEU A 184 -21.29 24.67 4.30
C LEU A 184 -20.26 24.03 5.26
N LEU A 185 -20.25 22.70 5.36
CA LEU A 185 -19.33 21.97 6.27
C LEU A 185 -17.88 22.04 5.78
N ARG A 186 -17.69 22.06 4.45
CA ARG A 186 -16.37 22.14 3.81
C ARG A 186 -15.68 23.48 4.11
N LEU A 187 -16.45 24.57 4.07
CA LEU A 187 -15.95 25.92 4.37
C LEU A 187 -15.70 26.13 5.87
N ALA A 188 -16.55 25.59 6.74
CA ALA A 188 -16.36 25.66 8.20
C ALA A 188 -15.07 24.95 8.67
N LEU A 189 -14.74 23.78 8.08
CA LEU A 189 -13.50 23.07 8.37
C LEU A 189 -12.26 23.74 7.78
N GLN A 190 -12.35 24.31 6.56
CA GLN A 190 -11.24 25.05 5.96
C GLN A 190 -10.90 26.33 6.74
N ASN A 191 -11.91 27.04 7.26
CA ASN A 191 -11.69 28.26 8.06
C ASN A 191 -11.11 27.97 9.46
N ARG A 192 -11.41 26.82 10.06
CA ARG A 192 -10.80 26.40 11.35
C ARG A 192 -9.36 25.88 11.22
N LEU A 193 -8.93 25.47 10.01
CA LEU A 193 -7.64 24.81 9.77
C LEU A 193 -6.60 25.68 9.03
N ARG A 194 -6.86 26.99 8.86
CA ARG A 194 -5.96 27.96 8.20
C ARG A 194 -4.55 28.12 8.81
N GLY A 195 -4.17 27.32 9.81
CA GLY A 195 -2.83 27.29 10.41
C GLY A 195 -2.03 26.00 10.20
N ARG A 196 -2.56 24.95 9.54
CA ARG A 196 -1.81 23.68 9.33
C ARG A 196 -1.80 23.29 7.85
N ARG A 197 -0.63 23.49 7.20
CA ARG A 197 -0.33 22.97 5.86
C ARG A 197 -0.28 21.45 5.92
N ASN A 198 -1.44 20.81 5.70
CA ASN A 198 -1.66 19.45 5.16
C ASN A 198 -3.13 19.08 5.44
N LEU A 199 -4.03 19.52 4.57
CA LEU A 199 -5.46 19.20 4.65
C LEU A 199 -5.70 17.80 4.07
N ILE A 200 -6.16 16.87 4.91
CA ILE A 200 -6.80 15.63 4.49
C ILE A 200 -8.09 16.02 3.75
N GLN A 201 -8.19 15.69 2.46
CA GLN A 201 -9.44 15.78 1.70
C GLN A 201 -10.39 14.66 2.17
N GLY A 202 -11.10 14.89 3.28
CA GLY A 202 -12.16 13.98 3.74
C GLY A 202 -13.47 14.25 3.02
N ASN A 203 -13.97 13.26 2.26
CA ASN A 203 -15.36 13.26 1.79
C ASN A 203 -16.29 12.82 2.92
N PHE A 204 -17.40 13.51 3.12
CA PHE A 204 -18.47 13.09 4.03
C PHE A 204 -19.41 12.12 3.32
N TYR A 205 -19.70 10.99 3.96
CA TYR A 205 -20.65 9.98 3.49
C TYR A 205 -21.85 9.97 4.43
N SER A 206 -23.06 9.99 3.87
CA SER A 206 -24.31 9.83 4.62
C SER A 206 -24.78 8.39 4.46
N TYR A 207 -24.99 7.69 5.57
CA TYR A 207 -25.65 6.39 5.58
C TYR A 207 -27.15 6.64 5.74
N ARG A 208 -27.94 6.40 4.69
CA ARG A 208 -29.38 6.19 4.84
C ARG A 208 -29.59 4.70 5.08
N TRP A 209 -30.02 4.36 6.28
CA TRP A 209 -30.62 3.05 6.60
C TRP A 209 -32.05 3.03 6.05
#